data_AF-A0A6J8CRX8-F1
#
_entry.id   AF-A0A6J8CRX8-F1
#
_cell.length_a   1.000
_cell.length_b   1.000
_cell.length_c   1.000
_cell.angle_alpha   90.00
_cell.angle_beta   90.00
_cell.angle_gamma   90.00
#
_symmetry.space_group_name_H-M   'P 1'
#
loop_
_entity.id
_entity.type
_entity.pdbx_description
1 polymer ?
#
loop_
_entity_poly.entity_id
_entity_poly.type
_entity_poly.pdbx_seq_one_letter_code
_entity_poly.pdbx_strand_id
1 'polypeptide(L)'
;MHPHVVDGDTFIQGYRNVITQKAVCSYRFTDTSPVHSSKVIEAYCFDHLQLCCVLCVTYQHRQCKDVQAIEDITRKKDDSCSFESNLTEIQSSTEKLLQTQKDEKTTLKKSFSSIESIVIDSVNSAKSQLDNQTIALCCRFKSSSGSPPYHLIIVDASTGTVINECKIPDGTKGLTYDTLNKTLYISSSYIYSARCDQQIMQARHITHNGTQYYRGICMKDNYLYVNVGTEIKKMNLNQNNGLQAAFSINSSNKNPSGFNALTIDYKNGRLIHASENSNVASTSLDEKEIFSDYMTGTTSVVVNSNGFIFAGHKLGYVRLISEDGKQETTLLGKCDKIKELRDIWLDKSENTLFICGNEYVELYDVTY
;
A
#
# COMPACT_ATOMS: atom_id res chain seq x y z
N MET A 1 -20.19 14.03 -30.01
CA MET A 1 -19.44 14.15 -31.29
C MET A 1 -19.42 12.77 -31.92
N HIS A 2 -20.16 12.56 -33.01
CA HIS A 2 -20.10 11.31 -33.75
C HIS A 2 -18.79 11.26 -34.55
N PRO A 3 -18.04 10.14 -34.51
CA PRO A 3 -16.84 10.02 -35.33
C PRO A 3 -17.23 10.04 -36.80
N HIS A 4 -16.61 10.93 -37.57
CA HIS A 4 -16.66 10.88 -39.02
C HIS A 4 -15.96 9.59 -39.46
N VAL A 5 -16.75 8.55 -39.74
CA VAL A 5 -16.27 7.35 -40.40
C VAL A 5 -15.89 7.78 -41.82
N VAL A 6 -14.59 7.78 -42.11
CA VAL A 6 -14.11 7.90 -43.50
C VAL A 6 -14.60 6.65 -44.21
N ASP A 7 -15.36 6.84 -45.30
CA ASP A 7 -15.99 5.77 -46.06
C ASP A 7 -14.91 4.84 -46.64
N GLY A 8 -14.71 3.68 -46.01
CA GLY A 8 -13.61 2.76 -46.32
C GLY A 8 -13.56 2.32 -47.79
N ASP A 9 -14.71 2.36 -48.47
CA ASP A 9 -14.83 1.98 -49.87
C ASP A 9 -14.12 2.96 -50.81
N THR A 10 -14.11 4.27 -50.51
CA THR A 10 -13.41 5.27 -51.33
C THR A 10 -11.89 5.16 -51.24
N PHE A 11 -11.35 4.88 -50.04
CA PHE A 11 -9.92 4.68 -49.83
C PHE A 11 -9.41 3.41 -50.54
N ILE A 12 -10.17 2.31 -50.45
CA ILE A 12 -9.85 1.05 -51.13
C ILE A 12 -9.88 1.22 -52.66
N GLN A 13 -10.86 1.95 -53.19
CA GLN A 13 -10.98 2.19 -54.63
C GLN A 13 -9.85 3.08 -55.18
N GLY A 14 -9.47 4.13 -54.45
CA GLY A 14 -8.32 4.97 -54.78
C GLY A 14 -7.01 4.18 -54.80
N TYR A 15 -6.79 3.31 -53.81
CA TYR A 15 -5.60 2.47 -53.72
C TYR A 15 -5.50 1.44 -54.86
N ARG A 16 -6.63 0.83 -55.24
CA ARG A 16 -6.71 -0.09 -56.40
C ARG A 16 -6.30 0.60 -57.70
N ASN A 17 -6.81 1.81 -57.94
CA ASN A 17 -6.48 2.58 -59.15
C ASN A 17 -4.98 2.89 -59.24
N VAL A 18 -4.33 3.26 -58.12
CA VAL A 18 -2.90 3.55 -58.07
C VAL A 18 -2.04 2.32 -58.38
N ILE A 19 -2.40 1.16 -57.82
CA ILE A 19 -1.69 -0.11 -58.06
C ILE A 19 -1.82 -0.54 -59.53
N THR A 20 -3.04 -0.51 -60.08
CA THR A 20 -3.28 -0.89 -61.47
C THR A 20 -2.55 0.04 -62.44
N GLN A 21 -2.54 1.35 -62.18
CA GLN A 21 -1.86 2.31 -63.05
C GLN A 21 -0.34 2.11 -63.04
N LYS A 22 0.26 1.79 -61.89
CA LYS A 22 1.70 1.46 -61.79
C LYS A 22 2.03 0.15 -62.52
N ALA A 23 1.17 -0.86 -62.40
CA ALA A 23 1.36 -2.15 -63.09
C ALA A 23 1.28 -2.01 -64.62
N VAL A 24 0.32 -1.22 -65.13
CA VAL A 24 0.12 -0.99 -66.57
C VAL A 24 1.20 -0.06 -67.17
N CYS A 25 1.66 0.97 -66.44
CA CYS A 25 2.70 1.89 -66.94
C CYS A 25 4.10 1.27 -67.02
N SER A 26 4.34 0.19 -66.27
CA SER A 26 5.66 -0.44 -66.17
C SER A 26 5.88 -1.54 -67.21
N TYR A 27 4.87 -1.85 -68.02
CA TYR A 27 4.87 -2.97 -68.96
C TYR A 27 5.24 -2.53 -70.37
N ARG A 28 6.10 -3.29 -71.07
CA ARG A 28 6.39 -3.07 -72.49
C ARG A 28 5.51 -4.00 -73.31
N PHE A 29 4.93 -3.52 -74.42
CA PHE A 29 4.04 -4.28 -75.31
C PHE A 29 4.63 -5.58 -75.91
N THR A 30 5.89 -5.89 -75.61
CA THR A 30 6.61 -7.09 -76.05
C THR A 30 6.59 -8.23 -75.04
N ASP A 31 6.13 -7.97 -73.82
CA ASP A 31 6.22 -8.94 -72.74
C ASP A 31 5.07 -9.96 -72.86
N THR A 32 5.37 -11.21 -72.49
CA THR A 32 4.45 -12.35 -72.65
C THR A 32 3.72 -12.67 -71.35
N SER A 33 2.54 -13.28 -71.48
CA SER A 33 1.71 -13.65 -70.33
C SER A 33 2.47 -14.58 -69.36
N PRO A 34 2.37 -14.37 -68.03
CA PRO A 34 3.00 -15.24 -67.04
C PRO A 34 2.53 -16.70 -67.13
N VAL A 35 1.31 -16.90 -67.65
CA VAL A 35 0.69 -18.22 -67.81
C VAL A 35 0.95 -18.78 -69.21
N HIS A 36 1.11 -17.90 -70.21
CA HIS A 36 1.35 -18.27 -71.60
C HIS A 36 2.53 -17.49 -72.16
N SER A 37 3.74 -18.02 -71.94
CA SER A 37 5.03 -17.37 -72.25
C SER A 37 5.28 -17.03 -73.72
N SER A 38 4.40 -17.47 -74.63
CA SER A 38 4.46 -17.18 -76.08
C SER A 38 3.34 -16.27 -76.57
N LYS A 39 2.46 -15.79 -75.69
CA LYS A 39 1.34 -14.92 -76.04
C LYS A 39 1.51 -13.54 -75.43
N VAL A 40 1.33 -12.52 -76.26
CA VAL A 40 1.33 -11.12 -75.86
C VAL A 40 0.16 -10.83 -74.92
N ILE A 41 0.39 -9.93 -73.97
CA ILE A 41 -0.62 -9.47 -73.04
C ILE A 41 -1.47 -8.40 -73.74
N GLU A 42 -2.80 -8.55 -73.65
CA GLU A 42 -3.77 -7.69 -74.35
C GLU A 42 -4.83 -7.14 -73.39
N ALA A 43 -4.98 -7.67 -72.19
CA ALA A 43 -6.00 -7.27 -71.23
C ALA A 43 -5.50 -7.29 -69.77
N TYR A 44 -6.22 -6.60 -68.89
CA TYR A 44 -6.05 -6.66 -67.43
C TYR A 44 -7.36 -7.06 -66.77
N CYS A 45 -7.30 -8.03 -65.87
CA CYS A 45 -8.44 -8.47 -65.06
C CYS A 45 -8.40 -7.76 -63.71
N PHE A 46 -9.38 -6.90 -63.42
CA PHE A 46 -9.49 -6.16 -62.16
C PHE A 46 -9.98 -7.03 -61.00
N ASP A 47 -10.78 -8.06 -61.27
CA ASP A 47 -11.24 -8.98 -60.23
C ASP A 47 -10.10 -9.79 -59.58
N HIS A 48 -9.04 -10.06 -60.36
CA HIS A 48 -7.88 -10.84 -59.92
C HIS A 48 -6.57 -10.04 -59.87
N LEU A 49 -6.63 -8.76 -60.27
CA LEU A 49 -5.48 -7.85 -60.34
C LEU A 49 -4.31 -8.38 -61.18
N GLN A 50 -4.60 -9.04 -62.31
CA GLN A 50 -3.61 -9.76 -63.13
C GLN A 50 -3.65 -9.36 -64.62
N LEU A 51 -2.47 -9.33 -65.25
CA LEU A 51 -2.30 -9.14 -66.69
C LEU A 51 -2.60 -10.44 -67.47
N CYS A 52 -3.37 -10.34 -68.54
CA CYS A 52 -3.92 -11.47 -69.28
C CYS A 52 -3.63 -11.36 -70.79
N CYS A 53 -3.28 -12.49 -71.43
CA CYS A 53 -3.42 -12.62 -72.88
C CYS A 53 -4.87 -13.02 -73.23
N VAL A 54 -5.23 -12.98 -74.51
CA VAL A 54 -6.57 -13.37 -74.99
C VAL A 54 -7.01 -14.78 -74.55
N LEU A 55 -6.06 -15.71 -74.42
CA LEU A 55 -6.35 -17.07 -73.92
C LEU A 55 -6.73 -17.05 -72.44
N CYS A 56 -5.99 -16.33 -71.59
CA CYS A 56 -6.35 -16.19 -70.18
C CYS A 56 -7.74 -15.57 -70.03
N VAL A 57 -8.07 -14.54 -70.82
CA VAL A 57 -9.39 -13.89 -70.78
C VAL A 57 -10.51 -14.88 -71.11
N THR A 58 -10.34 -15.67 -72.16
CA THR A 58 -11.38 -16.57 -72.66
C THR A 58 -11.57 -17.83 -71.81
N TYR A 59 -10.50 -18.36 -71.21
CA TYR A 59 -10.56 -19.62 -70.46
C TYR A 59 -10.64 -19.43 -68.94
N GLN A 60 -9.82 -18.54 -68.39
CA GLN A 60 -9.65 -18.41 -66.93
C GLN A 60 -10.44 -17.24 -66.35
N HIS A 61 -10.58 -16.15 -67.11
CA HIS A 61 -11.24 -14.93 -66.64
C HIS A 61 -12.60 -14.66 -67.30
N ARG A 62 -13.21 -15.67 -67.92
CA ARG A 62 -14.52 -15.52 -68.60
C ARG A 62 -15.66 -15.15 -67.64
N GLN A 63 -15.55 -15.56 -66.38
CA GLN A 63 -16.54 -15.25 -65.34
C GLN A 63 -16.20 -13.96 -64.58
N CYS A 64 -15.06 -13.34 -64.87
CA CYS A 64 -14.71 -12.05 -64.31
C CYS A 64 -15.62 -10.97 -64.91
N LYS A 65 -16.10 -10.09 -64.04
CA LYS A 65 -16.99 -8.99 -64.40
C LYS A 65 -16.21 -7.80 -64.94
N ASP A 66 -14.96 -7.62 -64.52
CA ASP A 66 -14.15 -6.46 -64.88
C ASP A 66 -12.81 -6.89 -65.49
N VAL A 67 -12.84 -7.09 -66.81
CA VAL A 67 -11.66 -7.34 -67.65
C VAL A 67 -11.67 -6.32 -68.77
N GLN A 68 -10.60 -5.53 -68.90
CA GLN A 68 -10.50 -4.49 -69.91
C GLN A 68 -9.25 -4.69 -70.77
N ALA A 69 -9.35 -4.34 -72.06
CA ALA A 69 -8.18 -4.35 -72.93
C ALA A 69 -7.16 -3.31 -72.44
N ILE A 70 -5.87 -3.64 -72.52
CA ILE A 70 -4.80 -2.72 -72.10
C ILE A 70 -4.86 -1.44 -72.91
N GLU A 71 -5.18 -1.52 -74.20
CA GLU A 71 -5.36 -0.36 -75.07
C GLU A 71 -6.49 0.58 -74.59
N ASP A 72 -7.59 0.03 -74.06
CA ASP A 72 -8.68 0.84 -73.54
C ASP A 72 -8.30 1.51 -72.21
N ILE A 73 -7.51 0.82 -71.39
CA ILE A 73 -6.96 1.37 -70.14
C ILE A 73 -5.96 2.50 -70.45
N THR A 74 -5.12 2.34 -71.48
CA THR A 74 -4.14 3.36 -71.86
C THR A 74 -4.75 4.53 -72.63
N ARG A 75 -5.81 4.34 -73.41
CA ARG A 75 -6.53 5.46 -74.06
C ARG A 75 -7.26 6.36 -73.08
N LYS A 76 -7.75 5.83 -71.95
CA LYS A 76 -8.31 6.64 -70.86
C LYS A 76 -7.26 7.50 -70.14
N LYS A 77 -5.98 7.38 -70.50
CA LYS A 77 -4.85 8.04 -69.84
C LYS A 77 -4.53 9.44 -70.39
N ASP A 78 -5.01 9.82 -71.57
CA ASP A 78 -4.72 11.17 -72.12
C ASP A 78 -5.45 12.32 -71.37
N ASP A 79 -6.39 11.99 -70.49
CA ASP A 79 -7.01 12.94 -69.55
C ASP A 79 -6.27 13.01 -68.18
N SER A 80 -4.96 12.71 -68.12
CA SER A 80 -4.18 12.46 -66.89
C SER A 80 -3.91 13.66 -65.96
N CYS A 81 -4.94 14.38 -65.54
CA CYS A 81 -4.90 15.27 -64.38
C CYS A 81 -5.39 14.60 -63.08
N SER A 82 -5.83 13.34 -63.10
CA SER A 82 -6.51 12.69 -61.95
C SER A 82 -5.63 11.85 -61.02
N PHE A 83 -4.43 11.45 -61.44
CA PHE A 83 -3.57 10.59 -60.58
C PHE A 83 -2.90 11.37 -59.45
N GLU A 84 -2.31 12.52 -59.75
CA GLU A 84 -1.68 13.37 -58.73
C GLU A 84 -2.70 13.89 -57.72
N SER A 85 -3.93 14.20 -58.16
CA SER A 85 -5.02 14.57 -57.26
C SER A 85 -5.43 13.42 -56.34
N ASN A 86 -5.55 12.19 -56.85
CA ASN A 86 -5.88 11.03 -56.02
C ASN A 86 -4.77 10.71 -55.00
N LEU A 87 -3.50 10.87 -55.41
CA LEU A 87 -2.36 10.58 -54.54
C LEU A 87 -2.24 11.62 -53.41
N THR A 88 -2.45 12.91 -53.73
CA THR A 88 -2.50 13.98 -52.73
C THR A 88 -3.70 13.82 -51.78
N GLU A 89 -4.86 13.38 -52.28
CA GLU A 89 -6.02 13.08 -51.44
C GLU A 89 -5.73 11.93 -50.44
N ILE A 90 -5.13 10.83 -50.92
CA ILE A 90 -4.72 9.70 -50.08
C ILE A 90 -3.69 10.13 -49.03
N GLN A 91 -2.69 10.93 -49.41
CA GLN A 91 -1.71 11.48 -48.46
C GLN A 91 -2.40 12.31 -47.38
N SER A 92 -3.28 13.23 -47.78
CA SER A 92 -4.03 14.08 -46.84
C SER A 92 -4.92 13.26 -45.90
N SER A 93 -5.56 12.20 -46.40
CA SER A 93 -6.40 11.31 -45.61
C SER A 93 -5.57 10.50 -44.61
N THR A 94 -4.39 10.04 -45.04
CA THR A 94 -3.47 9.28 -44.19
C THR A 94 -2.90 10.15 -43.07
N GLU A 95 -2.54 11.39 -43.36
CA GLU A 95 -2.09 12.35 -42.35
C GLU A 95 -3.19 12.70 -41.35
N LYS A 96 -4.43 12.89 -41.82
CA LYS A 96 -5.59 13.09 -40.94
C LYS A 96 -5.81 11.90 -40.01
N LEU A 97 -5.78 10.67 -40.53
CA LEU A 97 -5.91 9.45 -39.72
C LEU A 97 -4.80 9.32 -38.68
N LEU A 98 -3.55 9.61 -39.08
CA LEU A 98 -2.40 9.59 -38.19
C LEU A 98 -2.55 10.63 -37.07
N GLN A 99 -3.07 11.82 -37.39
CA GLN A 99 -3.31 12.87 -36.41
C GLN A 99 -4.44 12.47 -35.43
N THR A 100 -5.55 11.94 -35.93
CA THR A 100 -6.64 11.42 -35.08
C THR A 100 -6.14 10.35 -34.12
N GLN A 101 -5.30 9.40 -34.58
CA GLN A 101 -4.73 8.37 -33.70
C GLN A 101 -3.79 8.96 -32.63
N LYS A 102 -3.02 10.00 -32.96
CA LYS A 102 -2.19 10.70 -31.97
C LYS A 102 -3.07 11.38 -30.93
N ASP A 103 -4.15 12.05 -31.34
CA ASP A 103 -5.06 12.75 -30.45
C ASP A 103 -5.82 11.79 -29.53
N GLU A 104 -6.30 10.66 -30.05
CA GLU A 104 -6.89 9.57 -29.27
C GLU A 104 -5.91 9.00 -28.24
N LYS A 105 -4.66 8.75 -28.64
CA LYS A 105 -3.61 8.27 -27.73
C LYS A 105 -3.33 9.26 -26.61
N THR A 106 -3.31 10.56 -26.89
CA THR A 106 -3.14 11.58 -25.84
C THR A 106 -4.34 11.66 -24.90
N THR A 107 -5.55 11.50 -25.44
CA THR A 107 -6.80 11.46 -24.65
C THR A 107 -6.83 10.26 -23.72
N LEU A 108 -6.46 9.08 -24.22
CA LEU A 108 -6.33 7.85 -23.43
C LEU A 108 -5.32 8.01 -22.30
N LYS A 109 -4.13 8.59 -22.57
CA LYS A 109 -3.14 8.86 -21.53
C LYS A 109 -3.68 9.75 -20.41
N LYS A 110 -4.40 10.83 -20.76
CA LYS A 110 -5.03 11.72 -19.77
C LYS A 110 -6.08 10.98 -18.93
N SER A 111 -6.88 10.12 -19.55
CA SER A 111 -7.87 9.30 -18.83
C SER A 111 -7.20 8.32 -17.86
N PHE A 112 -6.09 7.69 -18.26
CA PHE A 112 -5.34 6.77 -17.41
C PHE A 112 -4.78 7.46 -16.17
N SER A 113 -4.13 8.62 -16.32
CA SER A 113 -3.64 9.41 -15.19
C SER A 113 -4.76 9.87 -14.26
N SER A 114 -5.95 10.17 -14.81
CA SER A 114 -7.13 10.53 -14.00
C SER A 114 -7.64 9.34 -13.19
N ILE A 115 -7.70 8.15 -13.79
CA ILE A 115 -8.10 6.91 -13.09
C ILE A 115 -7.08 6.56 -12.00
N GLU A 116 -5.79 6.69 -12.26
CA GLU A 116 -4.73 6.44 -11.29
C GLU A 116 -4.88 7.34 -10.06
N SER A 117 -5.14 8.64 -10.25
CA SER A 117 -5.44 9.56 -9.15
C SER A 117 -6.67 9.11 -8.36
N ILE A 118 -7.77 8.75 -9.03
CA ILE A 118 -9.01 8.30 -8.37
C ILE A 118 -8.77 7.04 -7.52
N VAL A 119 -7.97 6.10 -8.01
CA VAL A 119 -7.64 4.87 -7.27
C VAL A 119 -6.79 5.19 -6.04
N ILE A 120 -5.76 6.03 -6.19
CA ILE A 120 -4.92 6.47 -5.07
C ILE A 120 -5.78 7.16 -4.00
N ASP A 121 -6.66 8.08 -4.42
CA ASP A 121 -7.55 8.80 -3.52
C ASP A 121 -8.53 7.85 -2.80
N SER A 122 -9.09 6.88 -3.53
CA SER A 122 -10.00 5.87 -2.97
C SER A 122 -9.30 4.96 -1.96
N VAL A 123 -8.07 4.51 -2.26
CA VAL A 123 -7.25 3.70 -1.34
C VAL A 123 -6.91 4.50 -0.09
N ASN A 124 -6.49 5.76 -0.25
CA ASN A 124 -6.19 6.64 0.88
C ASN A 124 -7.42 6.92 1.74
N SER A 125 -8.59 7.09 1.12
CA SER A 125 -9.86 7.24 1.83
C SER A 125 -10.30 5.97 2.55
N ALA A 126 -10.13 4.79 1.94
CA ALA A 126 -10.46 3.53 2.58
C ALA A 126 -9.50 3.24 3.75
N LYS A 127 -8.21 3.53 3.56
CA LYS A 127 -7.19 3.45 4.61
C LYS A 127 -7.53 4.36 5.77
N SER A 128 -7.88 5.62 5.52
CA SER A 128 -8.26 6.55 6.59
C SER A 128 -9.50 6.09 7.35
N GLN A 129 -10.50 5.52 6.66
CA GLN A 129 -11.68 4.92 7.31
C GLN A 129 -11.35 3.71 8.17
N LEU A 130 -10.48 2.81 7.71
CA LEU A 130 -10.02 1.65 8.49
C LEU A 130 -9.18 2.09 9.69
N ASP A 131 -8.28 3.03 9.48
CA ASP A 131 -7.48 3.61 10.56
C ASP A 131 -8.40 4.31 11.58
N ASN A 132 -9.57 4.82 11.20
CA ASN A 132 -10.51 5.51 12.11
C ASN A 132 -11.23 4.57 13.09
N GLN A 133 -11.13 3.25 12.97
CA GLN A 133 -11.63 2.29 13.96
C GLN A 133 -10.66 2.07 15.14
N THR A 134 -9.95 3.11 15.57
CA THR A 134 -8.92 2.99 16.60
C THR A 134 -9.54 2.86 17.99
N ILE A 135 -9.09 1.85 18.70
CA ILE A 135 -9.49 1.53 20.06
C ILE A 135 -8.45 2.16 21.00
N ALA A 136 -8.88 3.13 21.80
CA ALA A 136 -8.13 3.59 22.96
C ALA A 136 -8.38 2.60 24.12
N LEU A 137 -7.31 2.06 24.70
CA LEU A 137 -7.42 1.24 25.90
C LEU A 137 -7.15 2.10 27.13
N CYS A 138 -8.16 2.30 27.96
CA CYS A 138 -8.02 2.97 29.25
C CYS A 138 -8.16 1.93 30.36
N CYS A 139 -7.07 1.69 31.10
CA CYS A 139 -7.16 0.88 32.31
C CYS A 139 -7.58 1.73 33.50
N ARG A 140 -8.67 1.36 34.17
CA ARG A 140 -9.07 1.99 35.44
C ARG A 140 -8.55 1.14 36.60
N PHE A 141 -7.72 1.72 37.47
CA PHE A 141 -7.11 1.00 38.58
C PHE A 141 -7.78 1.30 39.94
N LYS A 142 -8.08 0.21 40.65
CA LYS A 142 -8.50 -0.01 42.05
C LYS A 142 -9.28 1.05 42.83
N SER A 143 -10.44 0.61 43.34
CA SER A 143 -11.05 1.10 44.58
C SER A 143 -10.11 0.93 45.77
N SER A 144 -10.01 1.95 46.62
CA SER A 144 -9.15 2.03 47.81
C SER A 144 -9.50 1.02 48.93
N SER A 145 -10.56 0.22 48.78
CA SER A 145 -10.98 -0.77 49.78
C SER A 145 -10.83 -2.21 49.28
N GLY A 146 -9.68 -2.83 49.57
CA GLY A 146 -9.47 -4.28 49.62
C GLY A 146 -10.28 -5.17 48.66
N SER A 147 -9.74 -5.41 47.47
CA SER A 147 -10.03 -6.55 46.57
C SER A 147 -11.33 -6.54 45.73
N PRO A 148 -11.43 -5.64 44.74
CA PRO A 148 -12.09 -5.96 43.46
C PRO A 148 -11.07 -6.09 42.31
N PRO A 149 -11.39 -6.87 41.26
CA PRO A 149 -10.54 -7.07 40.09
C PRO A 149 -10.32 -5.75 39.33
N TYR A 150 -9.19 -5.64 38.64
CA TYR A 150 -8.94 -4.52 37.72
C TYR A 150 -9.94 -4.54 36.56
N HIS A 151 -10.43 -3.37 36.15
CA HIS A 151 -11.32 -3.20 35.02
C HIS A 151 -10.58 -2.50 33.88
N LEU A 152 -10.49 -3.16 32.73
CA LEU A 152 -10.07 -2.55 31.48
C LEU A 152 -11.30 -2.02 30.77
N ILE A 153 -11.25 -0.75 30.39
CA ILE A 153 -12.28 -0.08 29.60
C ILE A 153 -11.69 0.14 28.22
N ILE A 154 -12.37 -0.42 27.22
CA ILE A 154 -12.04 -0.28 25.82
C ILE A 154 -12.90 0.86 25.29
N VAL A 155 -12.27 1.92 24.83
CA VAL A 155 -12.94 3.14 24.35
C VAL A 155 -12.68 3.29 22.86
N ASP A 156 -13.69 3.67 22.11
CA ASP A 156 -13.52 4.13 20.74
C ASP A 156 -12.88 5.51 20.79
N ALA A 157 -11.65 5.64 20.29
CA ALA A 157 -10.93 6.91 20.34
C ALA A 157 -11.64 8.00 19.52
N SER A 158 -12.37 7.63 18.46
CA SER A 158 -13.03 8.56 17.55
C SER A 158 -14.31 9.16 18.16
N THR A 159 -15.04 8.37 18.95
CA THR A 159 -16.32 8.79 19.53
C THR A 159 -16.23 9.04 21.04
N GLY A 160 -15.15 8.63 21.69
CA GLY A 160 -15.00 8.64 23.15
C GLY A 160 -15.94 7.67 23.86
N THR A 161 -16.63 6.79 23.12
CA THR A 161 -17.62 5.87 23.69
C THR A 161 -16.97 4.59 24.20
N VAL A 162 -17.47 4.06 25.32
CA VAL A 162 -17.03 2.76 25.84
C VAL A 162 -17.54 1.65 24.93
N ILE A 163 -16.62 0.95 24.26
CA ILE A 163 -16.90 -0.21 23.41
C ILE A 163 -17.14 -1.45 24.30
N ASN A 164 -16.30 -1.65 25.30
CA ASN A 164 -16.35 -2.84 26.16
C ASN A 164 -15.71 -2.57 27.52
N GLU A 165 -16.13 -3.31 28.55
CA GLU A 165 -15.48 -3.34 29.85
C GLU A 165 -15.18 -4.79 30.22
N CYS A 166 -13.94 -5.08 30.58
CA CYS A 166 -13.53 -6.42 30.95
C CYS A 166 -12.72 -6.46 32.24
N LYS A 167 -12.93 -7.52 33.02
CA LYS A 167 -12.14 -7.77 34.23
C LYS A 167 -10.81 -8.39 33.82
N ILE A 168 -9.71 -7.78 34.20
CA ILE A 168 -8.37 -8.31 33.93
C ILE A 168 -7.80 -8.96 35.21
N PRO A 169 -6.92 -9.96 35.07
CA PRO A 169 -6.34 -10.64 36.23
C PRO A 169 -5.60 -9.69 37.17
N ASP A 170 -5.63 -10.01 38.46
CA ASP A 170 -4.82 -9.31 39.45
C ASP A 170 -3.33 -9.43 39.13
N GLY A 171 -2.60 -8.34 39.35
CA GLY A 171 -1.16 -8.29 39.08
C GLY A 171 -0.81 -8.06 37.62
N THR A 172 -1.77 -7.68 36.76
CA THR A 172 -1.47 -7.15 35.42
C THR A 172 -0.41 -6.05 35.48
N LYS A 173 0.60 -6.14 34.62
CA LYS A 173 1.75 -5.22 34.56
C LYS A 173 1.90 -4.53 33.22
N GLY A 174 1.35 -5.11 32.16
CA GLY A 174 1.36 -4.51 30.84
C GLY A 174 0.24 -5.07 29.99
N LEU A 175 -0.08 -4.31 28.95
CA LEU A 175 -1.11 -4.66 27.98
C LEU A 175 -0.70 -4.15 26.60
N THR A 176 -1.10 -4.88 25.58
CA THR A 176 -1.00 -4.42 24.19
C THR A 176 -2.19 -4.96 23.40
N TYR A 177 -2.55 -4.29 22.32
CA TYR A 177 -3.75 -4.60 21.56
C TYR A 177 -3.43 -4.81 20.09
N ASP A 178 -3.84 -5.95 19.59
CA ASP A 178 -3.85 -6.26 18.17
C ASP A 178 -5.16 -5.76 17.57
N THR A 179 -5.08 -4.64 16.87
CA THR A 179 -6.22 -4.02 16.20
C THR A 179 -6.76 -4.87 15.05
N LEU A 180 -5.89 -5.60 14.35
CA LEU A 180 -6.26 -6.43 13.20
C LEU A 180 -7.06 -7.65 13.65
N ASN A 181 -6.57 -8.36 14.67
CA ASN A 181 -7.21 -9.56 15.21
C ASN A 181 -8.18 -9.27 16.36
N LYS A 182 -8.37 -8.00 16.72
CA LYS A 182 -9.20 -7.52 17.84
C LYS A 182 -8.90 -8.26 19.14
N THR A 183 -7.61 -8.49 19.39
CA THR A 183 -7.13 -9.33 20.49
C THR A 183 -6.28 -8.50 21.45
N LEU A 184 -6.66 -8.50 22.72
CA LEU A 184 -5.91 -7.93 23.81
C LEU A 184 -4.92 -8.96 24.35
N TYR A 185 -3.69 -8.53 24.57
CA TYR A 185 -2.65 -9.30 25.22
C TYR A 185 -2.30 -8.66 26.56
N ILE A 186 -2.24 -9.47 27.61
CA ILE A 186 -2.06 -9.02 28.99
C ILE A 186 -0.86 -9.75 29.58
N SER A 187 0.10 -9.00 30.12
CA SER A 187 1.21 -9.54 30.91
C SER A 187 0.93 -9.43 32.40
N SER A 188 1.11 -10.53 33.13
CA SER A 188 1.14 -10.57 34.60
C SER A 188 2.21 -11.57 35.08
N SER A 189 1.88 -12.53 35.95
CA SER A 189 2.67 -13.74 36.16
C SER A 189 2.64 -14.68 34.94
N TYR A 190 1.70 -14.47 34.02
CA TYR A 190 1.55 -15.19 32.77
C TYR A 190 1.19 -14.22 31.65
N ILE A 191 1.23 -14.70 30.41
CA ILE A 191 0.70 -13.95 29.26
C ILE A 191 -0.64 -14.54 28.90
N TYR A 192 -1.66 -13.68 28.85
CA TYR A 192 -3.00 -14.01 28.42
C TYR A 192 -3.31 -13.31 27.10
N SER A 193 -4.10 -13.95 26.25
CA SER A 193 -4.81 -13.27 25.16
C SER A 193 -6.31 -13.38 25.34
N ALA A 194 -7.03 -12.33 24.96
CA ALA A 194 -8.48 -12.29 24.99
C ALA A 194 -9.02 -11.52 23.78
N ARG A 195 -10.02 -12.07 23.12
CA ARG A 195 -10.73 -11.40 22.03
C ARG A 195 -11.75 -10.41 22.61
N CYS A 196 -11.65 -9.14 22.18
CA CYS A 196 -12.49 -8.07 22.72
C CYS A 196 -13.90 -8.05 22.12
N ASP A 197 -14.13 -8.78 21.03
CA ASP A 197 -15.44 -8.93 20.38
C ASP A 197 -16.30 -10.06 20.99
N GLN A 198 -15.78 -10.79 21.97
CA GLN A 198 -16.51 -11.82 22.69
C GLN A 198 -16.99 -11.28 24.05
N GLN A 199 -18.27 -11.53 24.39
CA GLN A 199 -18.86 -11.13 25.67
C GLN A 199 -18.14 -11.72 26.90
N ILE A 200 -17.41 -12.83 26.72
CA ILE A 200 -16.63 -13.49 27.77
C ILE A 200 -15.20 -13.60 27.26
N MET A 201 -14.26 -12.93 27.95
CA MET A 201 -12.84 -13.10 27.68
C MET A 201 -12.43 -14.54 28.00
N GLN A 202 -12.26 -15.37 26.98
CA GLN A 202 -11.55 -16.64 27.14
C GLN A 202 -10.06 -16.35 27.13
N ALA A 203 -9.52 -16.09 28.32
CA ALA A 203 -8.09 -15.85 28.50
C ALA A 203 -7.32 -17.13 28.12
N ARG A 204 -6.68 -17.14 26.95
CA ARG A 204 -5.79 -18.24 26.57
C ARG A 204 -4.43 -17.98 27.21
N HIS A 205 -4.01 -18.92 28.05
CA HIS A 205 -2.68 -18.92 28.63
C HIS A 205 -1.64 -19.24 27.53
N ILE A 206 -0.73 -18.31 27.27
CA ILE A 206 0.23 -18.44 26.14
C ILE A 206 1.54 -19.11 26.59
N THR A 207 1.97 -18.96 27.86
CA THR A 207 3.34 -19.35 28.28
C THR A 207 3.45 -19.87 29.71
N HIS A 208 4.18 -20.97 29.91
CA HIS A 208 4.50 -21.53 31.24
C HIS A 208 6.02 -21.70 31.37
N ASN A 209 6.73 -20.71 31.90
CA ASN A 209 8.15 -20.87 32.26
C ASN A 209 8.46 -20.12 33.55
N GLY A 210 8.10 -20.74 34.67
CA GLY A 210 8.56 -20.35 36.00
C GLY A 210 8.15 -18.96 36.49
N THR A 211 8.57 -18.64 37.71
CA THR A 211 8.22 -17.46 38.54
C THR A 211 8.77 -16.11 38.00
N GLN A 212 8.83 -15.92 36.69
CA GLN A 212 9.33 -14.68 36.09
C GLN A 212 8.19 -13.67 35.95
N TYR A 213 8.43 -12.43 36.39
CA TYR A 213 7.47 -11.34 36.30
C TYR A 213 7.50 -10.76 34.88
N TYR A 214 6.39 -10.88 34.15
CA TYR A 214 6.21 -10.20 32.87
C TYR A 214 5.71 -8.79 33.14
N ARG A 215 6.43 -7.76 32.66
CA ARG A 215 6.06 -6.34 32.85
C ARG A 215 5.64 -5.69 31.55
N GLY A 216 6.57 -5.08 30.83
CA GLY A 216 6.31 -4.47 29.52
C GLY A 216 5.96 -5.52 28.46
N ILE A 217 4.99 -5.19 27.63
CA ILE A 217 4.54 -6.00 26.51
C ILE A 217 4.17 -5.09 25.34
N CYS A 218 4.58 -5.44 24.14
CA CYS A 218 4.17 -4.76 22.93
C CYS A 218 4.12 -5.75 21.77
N MET A 219 3.50 -5.36 20.66
CA MET A 219 3.34 -6.21 19.50
C MET A 219 3.82 -5.51 18.24
N LYS A 220 4.37 -6.28 17.29
CA LYS A 220 4.53 -5.86 15.90
C LYS A 220 4.29 -7.06 15.00
N ASP A 221 3.43 -6.87 14.00
CA ASP A 221 3.00 -7.93 13.09
C ASP A 221 2.47 -9.14 13.90
N ASN A 222 2.95 -10.35 13.61
CA ASN A 222 2.59 -11.56 14.36
C ASN A 222 3.55 -11.88 15.52
N TYR A 223 4.30 -10.88 16.00
CA TYR A 223 5.28 -11.06 17.07
C TYR A 223 4.94 -10.25 18.31
N LEU A 224 4.94 -10.94 19.44
CA LEU A 224 4.80 -10.35 20.77
C LEU A 224 6.18 -10.20 21.39
N TYR A 225 6.49 -9.00 21.85
CA TYR A 225 7.72 -8.69 22.58
C TYR A 225 7.36 -8.49 24.03
N VAL A 226 8.05 -9.19 24.91
CA VAL A 226 7.70 -9.23 26.33
C VAL A 226 8.96 -9.12 27.15
N ASN A 227 8.94 -8.26 28.15
CA ASN A 227 9.97 -8.32 29.17
C ASN A 227 9.75 -9.55 30.07
N VAL A 228 10.80 -10.36 30.22
CA VAL A 228 10.87 -11.51 31.10
C VAL A 228 12.10 -11.36 32.01
N GLY A 229 11.91 -10.77 33.20
CA GLY A 229 13.02 -10.49 34.11
C GLY A 229 13.94 -9.40 33.53
N THR A 230 15.18 -9.76 33.22
CA THR A 230 16.21 -8.88 32.62
C THR A 230 16.37 -9.07 31.11
N GLU A 231 15.49 -9.86 30.49
CA GLU A 231 15.51 -10.21 29.08
C GLU A 231 14.26 -9.70 28.38
N ILE A 232 14.39 -9.24 27.14
CA ILE A 232 13.23 -9.04 26.26
C ILE A 232 13.13 -10.21 25.31
N LYS A 233 12.02 -10.96 25.36
CA LYS A 233 11.76 -12.11 24.49
C LYS A 233 10.78 -11.76 23.38
N LYS A 234 11.08 -12.23 22.18
CA LYS A 234 10.17 -12.20 21.01
C LYS A 234 9.48 -13.56 20.88
N MET A 235 8.16 -13.53 20.71
CA MET A 235 7.32 -14.72 20.55
C MET A 235 6.51 -14.62 19.26
N ASN A 236 6.52 -15.67 18.45
CA ASN A 236 5.69 -15.77 17.24
C ASN A 236 4.31 -16.31 17.58
N LEU A 237 3.25 -15.54 17.30
CA LEU A 237 1.88 -15.89 17.63
C LEU A 237 1.27 -16.96 16.70
N ASN A 238 1.86 -17.18 15.53
CA ASN A 238 1.40 -18.20 14.57
C ASN A 238 1.93 -19.60 14.92
N GLN A 239 2.95 -19.71 15.77
CA GLN A 239 3.49 -20.99 16.18
C GLN A 239 2.75 -21.46 17.43
N ASN A 240 2.01 -22.57 17.32
CA ASN A 240 1.31 -23.20 18.46
C ASN A 240 2.26 -23.74 19.56
N ASN A 241 3.58 -23.60 19.39
CA ASN A 241 4.62 -24.25 20.19
C ASN A 241 5.28 -23.30 21.20
N GLY A 242 4.49 -22.64 22.06
CA GLY A 242 4.98 -21.90 23.24
C GLY A 242 6.06 -20.82 22.98
N LEU A 243 6.68 -20.32 24.06
CA LEU A 243 7.85 -19.42 23.98
C LEU A 243 9.04 -20.16 23.36
N GLN A 244 9.23 -20.06 22.05
CA GLN A 244 10.56 -20.19 21.49
C GLN A 244 11.19 -18.80 21.48
N ALA A 245 12.20 -18.61 22.33
CA ALA A 245 12.97 -17.36 22.36
C ALA A 245 13.78 -17.27 21.06
N ALA A 246 13.25 -16.57 20.06
CA ALA A 246 13.98 -16.27 18.82
C ALA A 246 14.90 -15.05 18.97
N PHE A 247 14.83 -14.35 20.10
CA PHE A 247 15.41 -13.03 20.34
C PHE A 247 15.53 -12.83 21.86
N SER A 248 16.70 -12.37 22.35
CA SER A 248 16.90 -12.05 23.77
C SER A 248 17.83 -10.86 23.91
N ILE A 249 17.26 -9.68 24.20
CA ILE A 249 18.06 -8.54 24.63
C ILE A 249 18.33 -8.69 26.12
N ASN A 250 19.58 -8.95 26.47
CA ASN A 250 20.05 -8.91 27.85
C ASN A 250 20.39 -7.47 28.23
N SER A 251 19.82 -6.98 29.33
CA SER A 251 20.33 -5.77 29.98
C SER A 251 21.81 -5.99 30.35
N SER A 252 22.73 -5.34 29.65
CA SER A 252 24.16 -5.50 29.86
C SER A 252 24.56 -5.01 31.27
N ASN A 253 24.75 -5.95 32.19
CA ASN A 253 25.58 -5.89 33.41
C ASN A 253 25.47 -4.73 34.42
N LYS A 254 24.53 -3.78 34.33
CA LYS A 254 24.51 -2.63 35.26
C LYS A 254 23.30 -2.48 36.16
N ASN A 255 22.20 -3.22 35.96
CA ASN A 255 21.14 -3.26 36.95
C ASN A 255 20.21 -4.48 36.77
N PRO A 256 20.03 -5.34 37.79
CA PRO A 256 19.17 -6.52 37.72
C PRO A 256 17.67 -6.18 37.79
N SER A 257 17.30 -4.90 37.91
CA SER A 257 15.90 -4.49 37.85
C SER A 257 15.38 -4.66 36.43
N GLY A 258 14.42 -5.57 36.26
CA GLY A 258 13.82 -5.83 34.96
C GLY A 258 13.25 -4.59 34.27
N PHE A 259 13.02 -4.71 32.97
CA PHE A 259 12.35 -3.67 32.19
C PHE A 259 10.91 -3.40 32.69
N ASN A 260 10.53 -2.15 32.83
CA ASN A 260 9.19 -1.75 33.23
C ASN A 260 8.26 -1.60 32.05
N ALA A 261 8.74 -0.94 31.01
CA ALA A 261 7.94 -0.48 29.89
C ALA A 261 8.58 -0.89 28.58
N LEU A 262 7.72 -1.11 27.59
CA LEU A 262 8.11 -1.58 26.28
C LEU A 262 7.15 -1.02 25.23
N THR A 263 7.69 -0.47 24.15
CA THR A 263 6.92 -0.03 22.99
C THR A 263 7.73 -0.21 21.71
N ILE A 264 7.08 -0.07 20.56
CA ILE A 264 7.70 -0.24 19.24
C ILE A 264 7.59 1.04 18.45
N ASP A 265 8.73 1.48 17.92
CA ASP A 265 8.79 2.46 16.85
C ASP A 265 8.60 1.72 15.53
N TYR A 266 7.37 1.77 15.01
CA TYR A 266 6.98 1.07 13.79
C TYR A 266 7.70 1.61 12.56
N LYS A 267 7.90 2.93 12.50
CA LYS A 267 8.52 3.61 11.35
C LYS A 267 9.96 3.18 11.17
N ASN A 268 10.72 3.15 12.26
CA ASN A 268 12.15 2.86 12.20
C ASN A 268 12.48 1.41 12.53
N GLY A 269 11.48 0.60 12.89
CA GLY A 269 11.69 -0.80 13.25
C GLY A 269 12.61 -0.95 14.46
N ARG A 270 12.29 -0.22 15.53
CA ARG A 270 13.06 -0.25 16.78
C ARG A 270 12.17 -0.59 17.96
N LEU A 271 12.79 -1.18 18.96
CA LEU A 271 12.19 -1.46 20.25
C LEU A 271 12.65 -0.40 21.24
N ILE A 272 11.70 0.29 21.87
CA ILE A 272 11.98 1.25 22.92
C ILE A 272 11.60 0.59 24.24
N HIS A 273 12.54 0.55 25.17
CA HIS A 273 12.33 -0.06 26.48
C HIS A 273 12.86 0.85 27.58
N ALA A 274 12.27 0.70 28.76
CA ALA A 274 12.75 1.39 29.95
C ALA A 274 12.76 0.41 31.11
N SER A 275 13.74 0.54 32.01
CA SER A 275 13.80 -0.26 33.23
C SER A 275 13.62 0.58 34.48
N GLU A 276 13.27 -0.08 35.59
CA GLU A 276 12.95 0.62 36.84
C GLU A 276 14.13 1.42 37.41
N ASN A 277 15.34 0.86 37.31
CA ASN A 277 16.55 1.48 37.84
C ASN A 277 17.53 1.92 36.76
N SER A 278 17.16 1.89 35.48
CA SER A 278 18.07 2.22 34.39
C SER A 278 17.41 3.09 33.32
N ASN A 279 18.07 3.12 32.17
CA ASN A 279 17.88 4.01 31.05
C ASN A 279 16.57 3.74 30.30
N VAL A 280 16.07 4.78 29.62
CA VAL A 280 15.27 4.59 28.41
C VAL A 280 16.25 4.26 27.29
N ALA A 281 16.02 3.17 26.59
CA ALA A 281 16.91 2.70 25.54
C ALA A 281 16.14 2.34 24.28
N SER A 282 16.83 2.51 23.16
CA SER A 282 16.37 2.12 21.84
C SER A 282 17.28 1.03 21.31
N THR A 283 16.68 -0.06 20.84
CA THR A 283 17.41 -1.20 20.27
C THR A 283 16.78 -1.54 18.93
N SER A 284 17.58 -1.82 17.90
CA SER A 284 17.05 -2.34 16.65
C SER A 284 16.38 -3.70 16.88
N LEU A 285 15.49 -4.09 15.97
CA LEU A 285 14.91 -5.45 15.99
C LEU A 285 15.94 -6.57 15.71
N ASP A 286 17.18 -6.19 15.39
CA ASP A 286 18.34 -7.08 15.24
C ASP A 286 19.30 -6.98 16.46
N GLU A 287 18.79 -6.53 17.62
CA GLU A 287 19.50 -6.50 18.91
C GLU A 287 20.64 -5.48 19.02
N LYS A 288 20.80 -4.58 18.04
CA LYS A 288 21.81 -3.52 18.12
C LYS A 288 21.29 -2.35 18.95
N GLU A 289 21.95 -2.05 20.06
CA GLU A 289 21.67 -0.82 20.82
C GLU A 289 21.94 0.41 19.96
N ILE A 290 20.96 1.31 19.92
CA ILE A 290 21.02 2.56 19.14
C ILE A 290 21.38 3.71 20.08
N PHE A 291 20.67 3.81 21.20
CA PHE A 291 21.03 4.71 22.29
C PHE A 291 20.50 4.19 23.63
N SER A 292 21.06 4.69 24.72
CA SER A 292 20.48 4.57 26.05
C SER A 292 20.71 5.86 26.84
N ASP A 293 19.65 6.38 27.45
CA ASP A 293 19.65 7.63 28.20
C ASP A 293 19.20 7.42 29.65
N TYR A 294 19.92 8.01 30.61
CA TYR A 294 19.78 7.70 32.03
C TYR A 294 18.53 8.36 32.64
N MET A 295 17.49 7.55 32.78
CA MET A 295 16.20 7.97 33.35
C MET A 295 15.63 6.92 34.30
N THR A 296 16.20 6.85 35.49
CA THR A 296 15.69 5.97 36.58
C THR A 296 14.22 6.28 36.86
N GLY A 297 13.44 5.28 37.26
CA GLY A 297 12.05 5.48 37.68
C GLY A 297 11.06 5.68 36.53
N THR A 298 11.48 5.41 35.29
CA THR A 298 10.59 5.36 34.14
C THR A 298 9.61 4.19 34.28
N THR A 299 8.32 4.51 34.16
CA THR A 299 7.21 3.55 34.33
C THR A 299 6.54 3.20 33.01
N SER A 300 6.59 4.11 32.02
CA SER A 300 5.98 3.92 30.72
C SER A 300 6.76 4.65 29.63
N VAL A 301 6.69 4.13 28.41
CA VAL A 301 7.25 4.74 27.21
C VAL A 301 6.27 4.61 26.06
N VAL A 302 6.14 5.67 25.27
CA VAL A 302 5.39 5.66 24.00
C VAL A 302 6.19 6.44 22.97
N VAL A 303 6.06 6.09 21.70
CA VAL A 303 6.77 6.73 20.59
C VAL A 303 5.76 7.17 19.54
N ASN A 304 5.94 8.36 18.97
CA ASN A 304 5.11 8.84 17.88
C ASN A 304 5.73 8.49 16.51
N SER A 305 4.98 8.71 15.43
CA SER A 305 5.37 8.51 14.04
C SER A 305 6.54 9.39 13.58
N ASN A 306 6.85 10.46 14.33
CA ASN A 306 8.05 11.27 14.10
C ASN A 306 9.30 10.69 14.80
N GLY A 307 9.16 9.62 15.56
CA GLY A 307 10.26 8.97 16.28
C GLY A 307 10.60 9.62 17.62
N PHE A 308 9.82 10.60 18.07
CA PHE A 308 9.97 11.16 19.42
C PHE A 308 9.43 10.20 20.46
N ILE A 309 10.20 10.04 21.53
CA ILE A 309 9.89 9.13 22.63
C ILE A 309 9.43 9.94 23.81
N PHE A 310 8.25 9.61 24.30
CA PHE A 310 7.71 10.14 25.54
C PHE A 310 7.99 9.11 26.63
N ALA A 311 8.65 9.54 27.70
CA ALA A 311 9.01 8.69 28.84
C ALA A 311 8.34 9.22 30.10
N GLY A 312 7.42 8.43 30.65
CA GLY A 312 6.68 8.75 31.86
C GLY A 312 7.43 8.29 33.09
N HIS A 313 7.62 9.17 34.06
CA HIS A 313 8.32 8.87 35.31
C HIS A 313 7.37 8.76 36.49
N LYS A 314 7.66 7.84 37.42
CA LYS A 314 6.86 7.58 38.64
C LYS A 314 6.53 8.80 39.52
N LEU A 315 7.25 9.91 39.37
CA LEU A 315 7.00 11.17 40.10
C LEU A 315 6.05 12.13 39.38
N GLY A 316 5.45 11.72 38.26
CA GLY A 316 4.44 12.50 37.55
C GLY A 316 4.98 13.44 36.48
N TYR A 317 6.23 13.27 36.02
CA TYR A 317 6.76 14.05 34.90
C TYR A 317 6.85 13.22 33.63
N VAL A 318 6.78 13.88 32.47
CA VAL A 318 6.99 13.27 31.16
C VAL A 318 8.13 13.97 30.46
N ARG A 319 9.11 13.18 30.01
CA ARG A 319 10.20 13.67 29.18
C ARG A 319 9.97 13.34 27.73
N LEU A 320 10.36 14.26 26.87
CA LEU A 320 10.45 14.06 25.43
C LEU A 320 11.92 13.82 25.08
N ILE A 321 12.17 12.73 24.38
CA ILE A 321 13.49 12.32 23.92
C ILE A 321 13.45 12.27 22.40
N SER A 322 14.44 12.88 21.75
CA SER A 322 14.60 12.81 20.30
C SER A 322 14.87 11.39 19.83
N GLU A 323 14.64 11.19 18.54
CA GLU A 323 14.83 9.91 17.86
C GLU A 323 16.22 9.28 18.05
N ASP A 324 17.25 10.12 18.20
CA ASP A 324 18.66 9.73 18.38
C ASP A 324 19.10 9.73 19.85
N GLY A 325 18.20 10.05 20.78
CA GLY A 325 18.49 10.12 22.21
C GLY A 325 19.35 11.31 22.65
N LYS A 326 19.66 12.26 21.76
CA LYS A 326 20.58 13.38 22.07
C LYS A 326 19.90 14.63 22.60
N GLN A 327 18.65 14.85 22.23
CA GLN A 327 17.89 15.98 22.72
C GLN A 327 16.83 15.48 23.69
N GLU A 328 16.93 15.95 24.91
CA GLU A 328 15.99 15.65 25.97
C GLU A 328 15.38 16.97 26.44
N THR A 329 14.06 17.02 26.53
CA THR A 329 13.35 18.14 27.14
C THR A 329 12.28 17.60 28.06
N THR A 330 12.15 18.22 29.24
CA THR A 330 10.98 17.94 30.09
C THR A 330 9.77 18.57 29.41
N LEU A 331 8.93 17.73 28.81
CA LEU A 331 7.75 18.19 28.08
C LEU A 331 6.68 18.68 29.04
N LEU A 332 6.45 17.90 30.09
CA LEU A 332 5.50 18.23 31.13
C LEU A 332 6.22 18.16 32.46
N GLY A 333 6.13 19.27 33.21
CA GLY A 333 6.48 19.30 34.61
C GLY A 333 5.62 18.30 35.41
N LYS A 334 5.81 18.28 36.72
CA LYS A 334 5.02 17.40 37.58
C LYS A 334 3.51 17.65 37.37
N CYS A 335 2.80 16.63 36.89
CA CYS A 335 1.36 16.66 36.70
C CYS A 335 0.67 16.91 38.05
N ASP A 336 -0.15 17.96 38.15
CA ASP A 336 -0.67 18.45 39.43
C ASP A 336 -1.54 17.41 40.16
N LYS A 337 -2.33 16.62 39.41
CA LYS A 337 -3.23 15.61 39.99
C LYS A 337 -2.62 14.20 40.02
N ILE A 338 -1.59 13.95 39.22
CA ILE A 338 -0.96 12.63 39.08
C ILE A 338 0.27 12.55 39.99
N LYS A 339 0.04 12.09 41.23
CA LYS A 339 1.13 11.86 42.21
C LYS A 339 2.08 10.74 41.79
N GLU A 340 1.52 9.69 41.17
CA GLU A 340 2.26 8.55 40.64
C GLU A 340 1.76 8.26 39.23
N LEU A 341 2.59 8.53 38.24
CA LEU A 341 2.34 8.16 36.85
C LEU A 341 2.50 6.64 36.72
N ARG A 342 1.52 6.00 36.11
CA ARG A 342 1.50 4.56 35.84
C ARG A 342 1.75 4.26 34.39
N ASP A 343 1.05 4.97 33.51
CA ASP A 343 1.12 4.72 32.09
C ASP A 343 0.96 5.99 31.27
N ILE A 344 1.44 5.96 30.03
CA ILE A 344 1.17 6.98 29.03
C ILE A 344 0.83 6.33 27.70
N TRP A 345 -0.03 6.98 26.93
CA TRP A 345 -0.28 6.59 25.55
C TRP A 345 -0.55 7.84 24.71
N LEU A 346 -0.26 7.73 23.41
CA LEU A 346 -0.65 8.73 22.44
C LEU A 346 -2.01 8.37 21.87
N ASP A 347 -2.81 9.38 21.57
CA ASP A 347 -3.96 9.21 20.70
C ASP A 347 -3.51 8.87 19.28
N LYS A 348 -4.46 8.52 18.42
CA LYS A 348 -4.18 8.17 17.03
C LYS A 348 -3.56 9.31 16.23
N SER A 349 -3.99 10.55 16.48
CA SER A 349 -3.41 11.71 15.79
C SER A 349 -2.01 12.04 16.29
N GLU A 350 -1.59 11.40 17.38
CA GLU A 350 -0.33 11.62 18.10
C GLU A 350 -0.15 13.07 18.57
N ASN A 351 -1.25 13.84 18.59
CA ASN A 351 -1.31 15.20 19.05
C ASN A 351 -1.83 15.28 20.49
N THR A 352 -2.37 14.18 21.04
CA THR A 352 -2.83 14.13 22.43
C THR A 352 -2.10 13.02 23.18
N LEU A 353 -1.36 13.40 24.21
CA LEU A 353 -0.76 12.49 25.17
C LEU A 353 -1.71 12.30 26.35
N PHE A 354 -2.10 11.06 26.58
CA PHE A 354 -2.81 10.66 27.78
C PHE A 354 -1.82 10.21 28.85
N ILE A 355 -1.99 10.74 30.05
CA ILE A 355 -1.18 10.39 31.21
C ILE A 355 -2.10 9.80 32.25
N CYS A 356 -1.83 8.54 32.61
CA CYS A 356 -2.64 7.79 33.56
C CYS A 356 -1.90 7.67 34.89
N GLY A 357 -2.53 8.17 35.95
CA GLY A 357 -2.14 7.95 37.33
C GLY A 357 -2.99 6.88 38.03
N ASN A 358 -2.86 6.77 39.35
CA ASN A 358 -3.69 5.84 40.13
C ASN A 358 -5.19 6.17 40.07
N GLU A 359 -5.55 7.46 40.03
CA GLU A 359 -6.96 7.92 40.18
C GLU A 359 -7.42 8.83 39.05
N TYR A 360 -6.50 9.37 38.24
CA TYR A 360 -6.78 10.40 37.25
C TYR A 360 -6.15 10.04 35.91
N VAL A 361 -6.82 10.43 34.84
CA VAL A 361 -6.26 10.49 33.49
C VAL A 361 -6.25 11.96 33.10
N GLU A 362 -5.09 12.47 32.71
CA GLU A 362 -4.93 13.81 32.16
C GLU A 362 -4.60 13.73 30.67
N LEU A 363 -5.09 14.69 29.89
CA LEU A 363 -4.85 14.77 28.46
C LEU A 363 -4.05 16.03 28.18
N TYR A 364 -3.02 15.91 27.36
CA TYR A 364 -2.13 16.99 26.99
C TYR A 364 -2.01 17.08 25.48
N ASP A 365 -2.18 18.28 24.94
CA ASP A 365 -1.84 18.56 23.54
C ASP A 365 -0.31 18.55 23.38
N VAL A 366 0.18 17.73 22.46
CA VAL A 366 1.60 17.53 22.13
C VAL A 366 1.86 17.78 20.65
N THR A 367 1.04 18.60 19.99
CA THR A 367 1.28 19.07 18.63
C THR A 367 2.56 19.93 18.60
N TYR A 368 3.53 19.54 17.77
CA TYR A 368 4.79 20.27 17.56
C TYR A 368 4.81 21.01 16.23
#